data_AF-A0A9P7RSN8-F1
#
_entry.id   AF-A0A9P7RSN8-F1
#
_cell.length_a   1.000
_cell.length_b   1.000
_cell.length_c   1.000
_cell.angle_alpha   90.00
_cell.angle_beta   90.00
_cell.angle_gamma   90.00
#
_symmetry.space_group_name_H-M   'P 1'
#
loop_
_entity.id
_entity.type
_entity.pdbx_description
1 polymer ?
#
loop_
_entity_poly.entity_id
_entity_poly.type
_entity_poly.pdbx_seq_one_letter_code
_entity_poly.pdbx_strand_id
1 'polypeptide(L)'
;MPQPFVFPNPRDDSFHPSDDDGYPYNRMTRTEDIEAKPSGFKGVWCEATFPRPYIPARELLANVDATQKSMILAKPEEYIPLTVFGGGAFYRQYETFKESHLILQQWLRDAEFPDEQSKNLKVHVLAAERKVYSAFELPNTIILEGATPDVRKWIENIAVLSLASPGATFFAHSFDKENVSWVVMNLQAGTNSQVVDDPVFMKEVLAVVLETLWKNKGVLGWFKKFIQTRSSDPQLMGKTVEQVLYDVTKTYRITYITSGNAQKKIEARYQIHGRQPTDNPKELHFLAESLRKIVFNVGFSQYSVDKRIIKCVWCGQSNHARFTCPYPQIPGFLGMNDDEMKKFFDEAMRWDQSAASQKEKEKARKARGEKDPLPDDGFSLVRGTSFRANFRTNFGRGNTPRGLRGSNNYRGNYRGGYHGGNDNSFRGGGYRGYSRGEYRGSSCGPHRGGGYSRGGRQSNPQYEDYYFVEGDEY
;
A
#
# COMPACT_ATOMS: atom_id res chain seq x y z
N MET A 1 -17.88 46.58 -11.31
CA MET A 1 -17.94 45.15 -10.94
C MET A 1 -16.56 44.56 -11.16
N PRO A 2 -16.08 43.61 -10.34
CA PRO A 2 -14.85 42.88 -10.66
C PRO A 2 -15.01 42.15 -12.00
N GLN A 3 -13.93 42.06 -12.78
CA GLN A 3 -13.95 41.26 -14.01
C GLN A 3 -14.09 39.77 -13.67
N PRO A 4 -14.85 38.98 -14.45
CA PRO A 4 -14.94 37.55 -14.24
C PRO A 4 -13.57 36.90 -14.47
N PHE A 5 -13.21 35.93 -13.62
CA PHE A 5 -11.98 35.17 -13.79
C PHE A 5 -12.07 34.32 -15.07
N VAL A 6 -10.99 34.32 -15.86
CA VAL A 6 -10.86 33.52 -17.08
C VAL A 6 -9.78 32.47 -16.84
N PHE A 7 -10.15 31.19 -16.94
CA PHE A 7 -9.18 30.10 -16.86
C PHE A 7 -8.19 30.17 -18.04
N PRO A 8 -6.89 29.92 -17.82
CA PRO A 8 -5.92 29.80 -18.91
C PRO A 8 -6.19 28.56 -19.76
N ASN A 9 -5.65 28.52 -20.98
CA ASN A 9 -5.71 27.32 -21.81
C ASN A 9 -4.78 26.24 -21.24
N PRO A 10 -5.25 25.05 -20.81
CA PRO A 10 -4.40 24.04 -20.20
C PRO A 10 -3.61 23.23 -21.25
N ARG A 11 -3.84 23.48 -22.54
CA ARG A 11 -3.00 22.97 -23.64
C ARG A 11 -1.81 23.87 -23.98
N ASP A 12 -1.75 25.07 -23.41
CA ASP A 12 -0.64 26.00 -23.62
C ASP A 12 0.69 25.32 -23.18
N ASP A 13 1.77 25.55 -23.90
CA ASP A 13 3.08 25.01 -23.53
C ASP A 13 3.68 25.68 -22.29
N SER A 14 3.22 26.89 -21.95
CA SER A 14 3.51 27.55 -20.67
C SER A 14 2.74 26.98 -19.47
N PHE A 15 1.72 26.15 -19.68
CA PHE A 15 0.99 25.51 -18.58
C PHE A 15 1.78 24.33 -18.02
N HIS A 16 2.60 24.60 -17.01
CA HIS A 16 3.28 23.60 -16.20
C HIS A 16 2.61 23.46 -14.82
N PRO A 17 2.61 22.26 -14.22
CA PRO A 17 2.19 22.07 -12.84
C PRO A 17 3.06 22.92 -11.91
N SER A 18 2.43 23.85 -11.20
CA SER A 18 3.08 24.63 -10.14
C SER A 18 3.30 23.79 -8.87
N ASP A 19 3.95 24.40 -7.87
CA ASP A 19 4.21 23.81 -6.54
C ASP A 19 5.10 22.55 -6.62
N ASP A 20 6.17 22.59 -7.44
CA ASP A 20 7.19 21.53 -7.53
C ASP A 20 7.87 21.26 -6.18
N ASP A 21 8.21 22.32 -5.44
CA ASP A 21 8.83 22.23 -4.12
C ASP A 21 7.87 21.66 -3.06
N GLY A 22 6.57 21.97 -3.18
CA GLY A 22 5.52 21.43 -2.32
C GLY A 22 5.16 19.97 -2.64
N TYR A 23 5.39 19.50 -3.86
CA TYR A 23 4.99 18.17 -4.32
C TYR A 23 5.76 17.05 -3.58
N PRO A 24 5.12 16.30 -2.66
CA PRO A 24 5.85 15.49 -1.68
C PRO A 24 6.55 14.28 -2.29
N TYR A 25 6.10 13.81 -3.46
CA TYR A 25 6.66 12.64 -4.13
C TYR A 25 7.93 12.93 -4.95
N ASN A 26 8.30 14.20 -5.16
CA ASN A 26 9.61 14.58 -5.73
C ASN A 26 10.71 14.69 -4.67
N ARG A 27 10.37 14.69 -3.38
CA ARG A 27 11.36 14.79 -2.29
C ARG A 27 12.24 13.55 -2.32
N MET A 28 13.54 13.73 -2.43
CA MET A 28 14.51 12.64 -2.37
C MET A 28 14.91 12.37 -0.91
N THR A 29 15.51 11.21 -0.65
CA THR A 29 16.34 10.99 0.54
C THR A 29 17.65 11.77 0.41
N ARG A 30 18.32 12.09 1.52
CA ARG A 30 19.67 12.71 1.53
C ARG A 30 19.71 14.04 0.75
N THR A 31 18.78 14.95 1.04
CA THR A 31 18.61 16.23 0.32
C THR A 31 19.50 17.36 0.81
N GLU A 32 20.11 17.19 1.99
CA GLU A 32 21.13 18.09 2.52
C GLU A 32 22.46 17.32 2.59
N ASP A 33 23.59 18.03 2.69
CA ASP A 33 24.88 17.46 3.10
C ASP A 33 24.79 16.99 4.55
N ILE A 34 24.26 15.77 4.75
CA ILE A 34 24.30 15.08 6.03
C ILE A 34 25.77 14.76 6.32
N GLU A 35 26.21 15.05 7.55
CA GLU A 35 27.50 14.58 8.04
C GLU A 35 27.64 13.06 7.81
N ALA A 36 28.90 12.62 7.67
CA ALA A 36 29.23 11.23 7.43
C ALA A 36 28.51 10.31 8.43
N LYS A 37 28.13 9.12 7.94
CA LYS A 37 27.66 7.96 8.72
C LYS A 37 28.19 8.02 10.18
N PRO A 38 27.31 8.08 11.20
CA PRO A 38 27.71 8.26 12.60
C PRO A 38 28.89 7.38 13.00
N SER A 39 29.76 7.89 13.87
CA SER A 39 30.94 7.13 14.28
C SER A 39 30.53 5.82 14.96
N GLY A 40 31.44 4.84 14.96
CA GLY A 40 31.16 3.51 15.52
C GLY A 40 30.11 2.67 14.79
N PHE A 41 29.34 3.22 13.82
CA PHE A 41 28.23 2.53 13.15
C PHE A 41 28.68 1.23 12.47
N LYS A 42 28.29 0.10 13.07
CA LYS A 42 28.55 -1.26 12.61
C LYS A 42 27.32 -1.81 11.90
N GLY A 43 27.25 -1.54 10.60
CA GLY A 43 26.16 -2.01 9.76
C GLY A 43 26.38 -1.68 8.29
N VAL A 44 25.74 -2.46 7.43
CA VAL A 44 25.60 -2.14 6.00
C VAL A 44 24.65 -0.94 5.87
N TRP A 45 24.93 -0.05 4.94
CA TRP A 45 24.32 1.26 4.82
C TRP A 45 23.93 1.50 3.36
N CYS A 46 22.70 1.93 3.11
CA CYS A 46 22.23 2.23 1.75
C CYS A 46 22.60 3.68 1.39
N GLU A 47 23.69 3.86 0.65
CA GLU A 47 24.20 5.19 0.26
C GLU A 47 23.43 5.85 -0.88
N ALA A 48 22.52 5.12 -1.53
CA ALA A 48 21.73 5.62 -2.64
C ALA A 48 20.77 6.76 -2.25
N THR A 49 20.57 7.68 -3.20
CA THR A 49 19.56 8.74 -3.16
C THR A 49 18.37 8.36 -4.03
N PHE A 50 17.16 8.43 -3.49
CA PHE A 50 15.94 7.96 -4.17
C PHE A 50 14.68 8.66 -3.64
N PRO A 51 13.50 8.54 -4.30
CA PRO A 51 12.28 9.20 -3.85
C PRO A 51 11.86 8.77 -2.43
N ARG A 52 11.67 9.75 -1.55
CA ARG A 52 11.27 9.54 -0.16
C ARG A 52 9.87 8.92 -0.11
N PRO A 53 9.65 7.88 0.71
CA PRO A 53 8.32 7.37 0.95
C PRO A 53 7.47 8.45 1.62
N TYR A 54 6.23 8.61 1.15
CA TYR A 54 5.29 9.62 1.65
C TYR A 54 3.98 8.94 2.00
N ILE A 55 3.68 8.91 3.30
CA ILE A 55 2.47 8.35 3.87
C ILE A 55 1.86 9.44 4.77
N PRO A 56 0.62 9.90 4.51
CA PRO A 56 -0.06 10.90 5.34
C PRO A 56 -0.11 10.51 6.83
N ALA A 57 -0.02 11.50 7.74
CA ALA A 57 -0.03 11.24 9.18
C ALA A 57 -1.26 10.43 9.65
N ARG A 58 -2.44 10.71 9.07
CA ARG A 58 -3.68 9.94 9.31
C ARG A 58 -3.54 8.44 8.99
N GLU A 59 -2.69 8.08 8.02
CA GLU A 59 -2.48 6.70 7.56
C GLU A 59 -1.38 6.01 8.37
N LEU A 60 -0.35 6.76 8.78
CA LEU A 60 0.63 6.31 9.77
C LEU A 60 -0.01 5.95 11.13
N LEU A 61 -1.07 6.68 11.51
CA LEU A 61 -1.81 6.49 12.77
C LEU A 61 -3.10 5.66 12.63
N ALA A 62 -3.43 5.14 11.45
CA ALA A 62 -4.73 4.49 11.18
C ALA A 62 -4.96 3.16 11.92
N ASN A 63 -3.92 2.56 12.52
CA ASN A 63 -4.00 1.34 13.31
C ASN A 63 -3.30 1.50 14.66
N VAL A 64 -3.47 2.67 15.28
CA VAL A 64 -2.88 3.04 16.56
C VAL A 64 -4.00 3.25 17.57
N ASP A 65 -3.84 2.70 18.78
CA ASP A 65 -4.77 2.94 19.89
C ASP A 65 -5.07 4.44 20.08
N ALA A 66 -6.32 4.77 20.38
CA ALA A 66 -6.77 6.15 20.51
C ALA A 66 -5.95 6.98 21.52
N THR A 67 -5.55 6.38 22.64
CA THR A 67 -4.71 7.03 23.66
C THR A 67 -3.34 7.37 23.09
N GLN A 68 -2.72 6.42 22.39
CA GLN A 68 -1.41 6.60 21.75
C GLN A 68 -1.49 7.62 20.60
N LYS A 69 -2.55 7.57 19.78
CA LYS A 69 -2.84 8.55 18.73
C LYS A 69 -2.94 9.97 19.32
N SER A 70 -3.68 10.14 20.42
CA SER A 70 -3.81 11.44 21.10
C SER A 70 -2.49 11.95 21.68
N MET A 71 -1.67 11.10 22.31
CA MET A 71 -0.35 11.51 22.81
C MET A 71 0.57 11.98 21.67
N ILE A 72 0.61 11.23 20.56
CA ILE A 72 1.43 11.56 19.39
C ILE A 72 0.97 12.88 18.74
N LEU A 73 -0.35 13.06 18.56
CA LEU A 73 -0.90 14.27 17.95
C LEU A 73 -0.77 15.53 18.84
N ALA A 74 -0.64 15.37 20.16
CA ALA A 74 -0.39 16.47 21.08
C ALA A 74 1.05 17.01 20.98
N LYS A 75 2.01 16.19 20.55
CA LYS A 75 3.45 16.51 20.47
C LYS A 75 4.17 15.76 19.32
N PRO A 76 3.81 16.01 18.05
CA PRO A 76 4.39 15.29 16.92
C PRO A 76 5.94 15.39 16.85
N GLU A 77 6.51 16.47 17.36
CA GLU A 77 7.95 16.74 17.45
C GLU A 77 8.71 15.89 18.49
N GLU A 78 8.03 15.16 19.37
CA GLU A 78 8.67 14.16 20.26
C GLU A 78 8.77 12.75 19.62
N TYR A 79 8.06 12.49 18.51
CA TYR A 79 7.93 11.17 17.89
C TYR A 79 8.33 11.10 16.41
N ILE A 80 9.08 10.06 16.00
CA ILE A 80 9.39 9.77 14.59
C ILE A 80 8.68 8.47 14.19
N PRO A 81 7.71 8.50 13.26
CA PRO A 81 7.06 7.31 12.73
C PRO A 81 7.96 6.55 11.75
N LEU A 82 8.14 5.27 12.04
CA LEU A 82 8.92 4.31 11.26
C LEU A 82 8.00 3.23 10.70
N THR A 83 7.80 3.17 9.38
CA THR A 83 6.99 2.12 8.74
C THR A 83 7.86 1.04 8.13
N VAL A 84 7.57 -0.23 8.38
CA VAL A 84 8.36 -1.32 7.79
C VAL A 84 8.01 -1.54 6.31
N PHE A 85 9.02 -1.72 5.46
CA PHE A 85 8.86 -2.16 4.08
C PHE A 85 8.34 -3.60 4.01
N GLY A 86 7.25 -3.81 3.28
CA GLY A 86 6.44 -5.03 3.32
C GLY A 86 5.70 -5.25 4.63
N GLY A 87 5.64 -4.22 5.48
CA GLY A 87 4.91 -4.22 6.74
C GLY A 87 3.39 -4.14 6.53
N GLY A 88 2.67 -4.96 7.27
CA GLY A 88 1.21 -4.97 7.37
C GLY A 88 0.77 -5.99 8.42
N ALA A 89 -0.47 -6.48 8.37
CA ALA A 89 -0.98 -7.44 9.36
C ALA A 89 -0.16 -8.74 9.42
N PHE A 90 0.33 -9.20 8.28
CA PHE A 90 1.14 -10.41 8.15
C PHE A 90 2.52 -10.28 8.82
N TYR A 91 3.10 -9.07 8.79
CA TYR A 91 4.41 -8.77 9.42
C TYR A 91 4.42 -9.07 10.93
N ARG A 92 3.29 -8.83 11.63
CA ARG A 92 3.16 -9.08 13.07
C ARG A 92 3.11 -10.57 13.44
N GLN A 93 2.89 -11.45 12.47
CA GLN A 93 2.73 -12.90 12.70
C GLN A 93 4.04 -13.67 12.47
N TYR A 94 4.97 -13.13 11.68
CA TYR A 94 6.24 -13.78 11.36
C TYR A 94 7.26 -13.60 12.50
N GLU A 95 7.76 -14.68 13.09
CA GLU A 95 8.61 -14.63 14.28
C GLU A 95 9.87 -13.77 14.08
N THR A 96 10.55 -13.98 12.95
CA THR A 96 11.76 -13.24 12.53
C THR A 96 11.56 -11.72 12.46
N PHE A 97 10.31 -11.26 12.31
CA PHE A 97 9.94 -9.86 12.17
C PHE A 97 9.30 -9.25 13.42
N LYS A 98 8.82 -10.05 14.37
CA LYS A 98 8.30 -9.54 15.65
C LYS A 98 9.38 -8.78 16.44
N GLU A 99 10.61 -9.30 16.46
CA GLU A 99 11.73 -8.74 17.22
C GLU A 99 12.53 -7.67 16.44
N SER A 100 12.15 -7.38 15.19
CA SER A 100 12.82 -6.38 14.35
C SER A 100 12.94 -4.99 15.00
N HIS A 101 11.96 -4.61 15.83
CA HIS A 101 11.94 -3.37 16.60
C HIS A 101 12.99 -3.36 17.73
N LEU A 102 13.29 -4.52 18.35
CA LEU A 102 14.34 -4.66 19.35
C LEU A 102 15.72 -4.53 18.72
N ILE A 103 15.90 -5.15 17.54
CA ILE A 103 17.14 -5.08 16.78
C ILE A 103 17.37 -3.65 16.27
N LEU A 104 16.31 -2.97 15.81
CA LEU A 104 16.34 -1.54 15.50
C LEU A 104 16.72 -0.67 16.71
N GLN A 105 16.15 -0.95 17.89
CA GLN A 105 16.49 -0.22 19.11
C GLN A 105 17.95 -0.44 19.52
N GLN A 106 18.46 -1.67 19.40
CA GLN A 106 19.86 -1.97 19.68
C GLN A 106 20.79 -1.25 18.69
N TRP A 107 20.48 -1.32 17.39
CA TRP A 107 21.21 -0.62 16.33
C TRP A 107 21.23 0.90 16.53
N LEU A 108 20.13 1.51 16.99
CA LEU A 108 20.06 2.94 17.30
C LEU A 108 20.91 3.32 18.53
N ARG A 109 21.11 2.40 19.48
CA ARG A 109 21.99 2.60 20.65
C ARG A 109 23.47 2.36 20.35
N ASP A 110 23.77 1.51 19.38
CA ASP A 110 25.14 1.20 18.94
C ASP A 110 25.68 2.24 17.95
N ALA A 111 24.84 3.14 17.43
CA ALA A 111 25.26 4.29 16.64
C ALA A 111 25.73 5.43 17.55
N GLU A 112 26.99 5.85 17.38
CA GLU A 112 27.53 7.00 18.11
C GLU A 112 27.08 8.30 17.41
N PHE A 113 25.90 8.79 17.80
CA PHE A 113 25.49 10.14 17.43
C PHE A 113 26.37 11.17 18.18
N PRO A 114 26.61 12.37 17.61
CA PRO A 114 27.40 13.43 18.27
C PRO A 114 26.84 13.86 19.64
N ASP A 115 25.55 13.62 19.88
CA ASP A 115 24.83 13.94 21.11
C ASP A 115 24.68 12.69 21.99
N GLU A 116 25.16 12.76 23.24
CA GLU A 116 25.03 11.69 24.23
C GLU A 116 23.58 11.33 24.56
N GLN A 117 22.62 12.24 24.33
CA GLN A 117 21.20 11.99 24.59
C GLN A 117 20.59 10.93 23.67
N SER A 118 21.25 10.57 22.57
CA SER A 118 20.89 9.43 21.70
C SER A 118 20.74 8.10 22.45
N LYS A 119 21.39 7.94 23.61
CA LYS A 119 21.21 6.77 24.50
C LYS A 119 19.78 6.64 25.05
N ASN A 120 18.97 7.72 25.00
CA ASN A 120 17.58 7.75 25.45
C ASN A 120 16.56 7.33 24.38
N LEU A 121 17.01 7.02 23.15
CA LEU A 121 16.13 6.56 22.06
C LEU A 121 15.38 5.28 22.46
N LYS A 122 14.05 5.30 22.28
CA LYS A 122 13.15 4.15 22.54
C LYS A 122 12.33 3.82 21.30
N VAL A 123 12.18 2.52 21.03
CA VAL A 123 11.41 2.02 19.88
C VAL A 123 10.14 1.34 20.39
N HIS A 124 8.99 1.93 20.08
CA HIS A 124 7.68 1.51 20.57
C HIS A 124 6.87 0.84 19.46
N VAL A 125 6.54 -0.44 19.64
CA VAL A 125 5.49 -1.09 18.86
C VAL A 125 4.14 -0.64 19.42
N LEU A 126 3.34 0.01 18.58
CA LEU A 126 2.05 0.55 18.99
C LEU A 126 0.98 -0.55 19.12
N ALA A 127 0.12 -0.38 20.13
CA ALA A 127 -1.08 -1.18 20.28
C ALA A 127 -2.02 -0.89 19.10
N ALA A 128 -2.56 -1.93 18.49
CA ALA A 128 -3.52 -1.78 17.41
C ALA A 128 -4.93 -1.65 17.97
N GLU A 129 -5.63 -0.58 17.58
CA GLU A 129 -7.07 -0.41 17.84
C GLU A 129 -7.88 -1.59 17.27
N ARG A 130 -7.44 -2.17 16.15
CA ARG A 130 -8.20 -3.19 15.40
C ARG A 130 -7.35 -4.39 15.00
N LYS A 131 -8.02 -5.54 14.91
CA LYS A 131 -7.49 -6.69 14.16
C LYS A 131 -7.54 -6.35 12.67
N VAL A 132 -6.39 -5.99 12.10
CA VAL A 132 -6.26 -5.79 10.64
C VAL A 132 -6.37 -7.16 9.97
N TYR A 133 -7.21 -7.26 8.93
CA TYR A 133 -7.60 -8.54 8.34
C TYR A 133 -7.04 -8.79 6.94
N SER A 134 -6.49 -7.77 6.26
CA SER A 134 -5.66 -7.99 5.08
C SER A 134 -4.17 -7.85 5.43
N ALA A 135 -3.35 -8.69 4.80
CA ALA A 135 -1.90 -8.72 5.01
C ALA A 135 -1.20 -7.37 4.82
N PHE A 136 -1.79 -6.44 4.04
CA PHE A 136 -1.19 -5.18 3.59
C PHE A 136 -2.08 -3.93 3.75
N GLU A 137 -3.13 -3.99 4.58
CA GLU A 137 -4.20 -2.97 4.60
C GLU A 137 -3.72 -1.57 5.04
N LEU A 138 -2.83 -1.52 6.03
CA LEU A 138 -2.33 -0.30 6.68
C LEU A 138 -0.83 -0.46 6.99
N PRO A 139 -0.05 0.63 6.98
CA PRO A 139 1.37 0.57 7.33
C PRO A 139 1.55 0.06 8.76
N ASN A 140 2.51 -0.85 8.96
CA ASN A 140 2.88 -1.26 10.31
C ASN A 140 3.84 -0.22 10.90
N THR A 141 3.27 0.84 11.50
CA THR A 141 4.02 1.94 12.11
C THR A 141 4.55 1.56 13.49
N ILE A 142 5.84 1.81 13.68
CA ILE A 142 6.58 1.78 14.94
C ILE A 142 6.95 3.24 15.26
N ILE A 143 7.02 3.61 16.54
CA ILE A 143 7.41 4.97 16.94
C ILE A 143 8.80 4.96 17.55
N LEU A 144 9.64 5.88 17.10
CA LEU A 144 10.87 6.25 17.79
C LEU A 144 10.61 7.51 18.64
N GLU A 145 10.82 7.39 19.96
CA GLU A 145 10.69 8.45 20.95
C GLU A 145 12.08 8.88 21.45
N GLY A 146 12.22 10.15 21.85
CA GLY A 146 13.43 10.65 22.53
C GLY A 146 14.56 11.09 21.60
N ALA A 147 14.28 11.27 20.32
CA ALA A 147 15.25 11.84 19.37
C ALA A 147 15.38 13.35 19.60
N THR A 148 16.60 13.82 19.85
CA THR A 148 16.90 15.26 19.88
C THR A 148 16.75 15.87 18.48
N PRO A 149 16.59 17.19 18.33
CA PRO A 149 16.31 17.82 17.03
C PRO A 149 17.30 17.43 15.92
N ASP A 150 18.59 17.31 16.24
CA ASP A 150 19.63 16.93 15.28
C ASP A 150 19.53 15.45 14.89
N VAL A 151 19.29 14.55 15.87
CA VAL A 151 19.05 13.12 15.60
C VAL A 151 17.78 12.93 14.77
N ARG A 152 16.71 13.66 15.08
CA ARG A 152 15.48 13.69 14.26
C ARG A 152 15.80 14.12 12.83
N LYS A 153 16.45 15.27 12.67
CA LYS A 153 16.80 15.81 11.35
C LYS A 153 17.64 14.81 10.54
N TRP A 154 18.61 14.16 11.17
CA TRP A 154 19.42 13.11 10.57
C TRP A 154 18.57 11.91 10.11
N ILE A 155 17.73 11.34 11.00
CA ILE A 155 16.87 10.18 10.71
C ILE A 155 15.84 10.50 9.61
N GLU A 156 15.22 11.68 9.65
CA GLU A 156 14.23 12.08 8.65
C GLU A 156 14.86 12.40 7.28
N ASN A 157 16.11 12.86 7.23
CA ASN A 157 16.79 13.18 5.97
C ASN A 157 17.34 11.92 5.28
N ILE A 158 17.95 10.98 6.01
CA ILE A 158 18.29 9.66 5.43
C ILE A 158 17.02 8.89 5.03
N ALA A 159 15.92 9.11 5.76
CA ALA A 159 14.58 8.55 5.60
C ALA A 159 14.45 7.02 5.58
N VAL A 160 15.54 6.26 5.54
CA VAL A 160 15.54 4.80 5.46
C VAL A 160 16.58 4.22 6.40
N LEU A 161 16.13 3.29 7.26
CA LEU A 161 16.95 2.53 8.19
C LEU A 161 16.85 1.06 7.77
N SER A 162 17.95 0.42 7.38
CA SER A 162 17.91 -0.98 6.94
C SER A 162 18.87 -1.87 7.74
N LEU A 163 18.36 -2.99 8.22
CA LEU A 163 19.05 -3.94 9.08
C LEU A 163 19.37 -5.23 8.32
N ALA A 164 20.66 -5.49 8.08
CA ALA A 164 21.13 -6.67 7.34
C ALA A 164 20.74 -8.01 7.99
N SER A 165 20.53 -8.02 9.31
CA SER A 165 19.83 -9.09 10.03
C SER A 165 18.79 -8.39 10.93
N PRO A 166 17.49 -8.75 10.87
CA PRO A 166 16.92 -9.92 10.21
C PRO A 166 16.56 -9.71 8.72
N GLY A 167 17.04 -8.64 8.07
CA GLY A 167 16.60 -8.25 6.71
C GLY A 167 15.36 -7.36 6.76
N ALA A 168 15.38 -6.33 7.62
CA ALA A 168 14.26 -5.42 7.83
C ALA A 168 14.62 -3.99 7.42
N THR A 169 13.79 -3.37 6.58
CA THR A 169 13.92 -1.96 6.18
C THR A 169 12.75 -1.16 6.74
N PHE A 170 13.06 -0.04 7.38
CA PHE A 170 12.12 0.91 7.94
C PHE A 170 12.25 2.24 7.21
N PHE A 171 11.11 2.90 7.00
CA PHE A 171 11.04 4.23 6.43
C PHE A 171 10.65 5.23 7.51
N ALA A 172 11.48 6.27 7.69
CA ALA A 172 11.22 7.37 8.60
C ALA A 172 10.44 8.50 7.91
N HIS A 173 9.28 8.81 8.46
CA HIS A 173 8.43 9.93 8.03
C HIS A 173 8.46 11.01 9.11
N SER A 174 8.03 12.22 8.77
CA SER A 174 7.71 13.25 9.76
C SER A 174 6.23 13.16 10.13
N PHE A 175 5.87 13.47 11.39
CA PHE A 175 4.48 13.74 11.72
C PHE A 175 4.14 15.18 11.35
N ASP A 176 3.39 15.32 10.27
CA ASP A 176 2.85 16.57 9.79
C ASP A 176 1.36 16.36 9.52
N LYS A 177 0.53 17.08 10.25
CA LYS A 177 -0.94 17.00 10.18
C LYS A 177 -1.50 17.55 8.86
N GLU A 178 -0.76 18.46 8.22
CA GLU A 178 -1.15 19.11 6.96
C GLU A 178 -0.82 18.21 5.75
N ASN A 179 0.03 17.19 5.96
CA ASN A 179 0.37 16.19 4.95
C ASN A 179 -0.78 15.20 4.69
N VAL A 180 -1.57 15.49 3.66
CA VAL A 180 -2.55 14.59 3.03
C VAL A 180 -2.06 14.05 1.70
N SER A 181 -2.60 12.89 1.27
CA SER A 181 -2.20 12.32 -0.02
C SER A 181 -2.56 13.24 -1.17
N TRP A 182 -1.57 13.62 -1.97
CA TRP A 182 -1.77 14.39 -3.20
C TRP A 182 -2.42 13.57 -4.33
N VAL A 183 -2.78 12.30 -4.13
CA VAL A 183 -3.53 11.55 -5.16
C VAL A 183 -4.99 12.02 -5.17
N VAL A 184 -5.39 12.65 -6.26
CA VAL A 184 -6.74 13.22 -6.45
C VAL A 184 -7.69 12.16 -7.00
N MET A 185 -7.29 11.44 -8.04
CA MET A 185 -8.09 10.39 -8.68
C MET A 185 -7.26 9.44 -9.54
N ASN A 186 -7.75 8.22 -9.73
CA ASN A 186 -7.22 7.27 -10.70
C ASN A 186 -8.19 7.21 -11.90
N LEU A 187 -7.68 7.28 -13.12
CA LEU A 187 -8.47 7.19 -14.35
C LEU A 187 -8.24 5.83 -15.03
N GLN A 188 -9.33 5.11 -15.26
CA GLN A 188 -9.34 3.88 -16.04
C GLN A 188 -9.94 4.15 -17.43
N ALA A 189 -9.37 3.52 -18.46
CA ALA A 189 -9.91 3.54 -19.80
C ALA A 189 -11.25 2.78 -19.91
N GLY A 190 -12.16 3.27 -20.74
CA GLY A 190 -13.36 2.54 -21.16
C GLY A 190 -13.04 1.40 -22.14
N THR A 191 -14.05 0.60 -22.50
CA THR A 191 -13.93 -0.63 -23.30
C THR A 191 -13.15 -0.47 -24.62
N ASN A 192 -13.26 0.68 -25.27
CA ASN A 192 -12.65 0.99 -26.57
C ASN A 192 -11.51 2.02 -26.43
N SER A 193 -10.83 2.05 -25.30
CA SER A 193 -9.83 3.05 -24.97
C SER A 193 -8.64 2.40 -24.28
N GLN A 194 -7.50 3.08 -24.30
CA GLN A 194 -6.26 2.58 -23.71
C GLN A 194 -5.55 3.68 -22.95
N VAL A 195 -4.90 3.30 -21.86
CA VAL A 195 -3.97 4.16 -21.14
C VAL A 195 -2.59 3.91 -21.76
N VAL A 196 -1.95 4.97 -22.22
CA VAL A 196 -0.65 4.93 -22.92
C VAL A 196 0.35 5.77 -22.15
N ASP A 197 1.55 5.22 -21.95
CA ASP A 197 2.70 5.93 -21.37
C ASP A 197 3.39 6.77 -22.46
N ASP A 198 2.68 7.79 -22.93
CA ASP A 198 3.16 8.78 -23.90
C ASP A 198 3.00 10.19 -23.31
N PRO A 199 4.09 10.95 -23.09
CA PRO A 199 4.04 12.27 -22.45
C PRO A 199 3.13 13.27 -23.16
N VAL A 200 3.05 13.22 -24.51
CA VAL A 200 2.22 14.15 -25.30
C VAL A 200 0.75 13.86 -25.08
N PHE A 201 0.35 12.59 -25.21
CA PHE A 201 -1.03 12.17 -24.96
C PHE A 201 -1.43 12.33 -23.48
N MET A 202 -0.51 12.10 -22.54
CA MET A 202 -0.74 12.38 -21.12
C MET A 202 -1.00 13.87 -20.86
N LYS A 203 -0.26 14.78 -21.51
CA LYS A 203 -0.53 16.23 -21.43
C LYS A 203 -1.94 16.56 -21.94
N GLU A 204 -2.36 15.99 -23.07
CA GLU A 204 -3.72 16.20 -23.60
C GLU A 204 -4.81 15.61 -22.68
N VAL A 205 -4.59 14.44 -22.08
CA VAL A 205 -5.50 13.86 -21.06
C VAL A 205 -5.64 14.81 -19.87
N LEU A 206 -4.53 15.34 -19.35
CA LEU A 206 -4.56 16.30 -18.24
C LEU A 206 -5.29 17.60 -18.63
N ALA A 207 -5.05 18.13 -19.83
CA ALA A 207 -5.75 19.32 -20.32
C ALA A 207 -7.28 19.10 -20.39
N VAL A 208 -7.74 17.97 -20.94
CA VAL A 208 -9.16 17.61 -20.97
C VAL A 208 -9.74 17.45 -19.55
N VAL A 209 -8.98 16.86 -18.62
CA VAL A 209 -9.40 16.77 -17.21
C VAL A 209 -9.63 18.16 -16.63
N LEU A 210 -8.66 19.07 -16.77
CA LEU A 210 -8.73 20.44 -16.25
C LEU A 210 -9.94 21.20 -16.82
N GLU A 211 -10.10 21.23 -18.15
CA GLU A 211 -11.25 21.88 -18.79
C GLU A 211 -12.60 21.31 -18.34
N THR A 212 -12.66 19.99 -18.12
CA THR A 212 -13.88 19.31 -17.67
C THR A 212 -14.20 19.70 -16.22
N LEU A 213 -13.19 19.74 -15.33
CA LEU A 213 -13.37 20.14 -13.94
C LEU A 213 -13.84 21.59 -13.81
N TRP A 214 -13.22 22.51 -14.55
CA TRP A 214 -13.57 23.94 -14.56
C TRP A 214 -14.98 24.24 -15.05
N LYS A 215 -15.55 23.37 -15.90
CA LYS A 215 -16.92 23.49 -16.43
C LYS A 215 -17.94 22.65 -15.63
N ASN A 216 -17.50 21.80 -14.69
CA ASN A 216 -18.37 20.86 -14.01
C ASN A 216 -19.16 21.52 -12.86
N LYS A 217 -20.50 21.58 -13.01
CA LYS A 217 -21.40 22.17 -11.99
C LYS A 217 -21.32 21.51 -10.61
N GLY A 218 -20.99 20.22 -10.53
CA GLY A 218 -20.79 19.50 -9.26
C GLY A 218 -19.51 19.94 -8.55
N VAL A 219 -18.40 20.03 -9.29
CA VAL A 219 -17.10 20.53 -8.78
C VAL A 219 -17.22 21.99 -8.35
N LEU A 220 -17.75 22.87 -9.21
CA LEU A 220 -18.00 24.28 -8.88
C LEU A 220 -18.94 24.43 -7.66
N GLY A 221 -19.96 23.58 -7.56
CA GLY A 221 -20.88 23.54 -6.42
C GLY A 221 -20.21 23.10 -5.12
N TRP A 222 -19.26 22.17 -5.18
CA TRP A 222 -18.43 21.77 -4.03
C TRP A 222 -17.49 22.91 -3.60
N PHE A 223 -16.74 23.51 -4.54
CA PHE A 223 -15.83 24.63 -4.23
C PHE A 223 -16.57 25.85 -3.69
N LYS A 224 -17.78 26.14 -4.19
CA LYS A 224 -18.65 27.17 -3.62
C LYS A 224 -18.98 26.91 -2.15
N LYS A 225 -19.34 25.68 -1.78
CA LYS A 225 -19.62 25.31 -0.38
C LYS A 225 -18.36 25.39 0.48
N PHE A 226 -17.24 24.88 -0.02
CA PHE A 226 -15.93 24.91 0.65
C PHE A 226 -15.49 26.33 1.02
N ILE A 227 -15.62 27.30 0.09
CA ILE A 227 -15.32 28.72 0.36
C ILE A 227 -16.33 29.31 1.35
N GLN A 228 -17.62 28.94 1.26
CA GLN A 228 -18.65 29.44 2.18
C GLN A 228 -18.42 28.96 3.62
N THR A 229 -18.03 27.70 3.82
CA THR A 229 -17.71 27.15 5.16
C THR A 229 -16.39 27.70 5.73
N ARG A 230 -15.51 28.22 4.88
CA ARG A 230 -14.22 28.85 5.25
C ARG A 230 -14.16 30.34 4.90
N SER A 231 -15.27 31.06 5.08
CA SER A 231 -15.33 32.50 4.77
C SER A 231 -14.37 33.37 5.58
N SER A 232 -13.83 32.85 6.69
CA SER A 232 -12.80 33.48 7.54
C SER A 232 -11.35 33.08 7.18
N ASP A 233 -11.12 32.21 6.19
CA ASP A 233 -9.77 31.78 5.79
C ASP A 233 -9.08 32.86 4.93
N PRO A 234 -7.96 33.46 5.39
CA PRO A 234 -7.25 34.50 4.64
C PRO A 234 -6.78 34.06 3.25
N GLN A 235 -6.55 32.76 3.02
CA GLN A 235 -6.14 32.24 1.71
C GLN A 235 -7.29 32.18 0.68
N LEU A 236 -8.54 32.23 1.16
CA LEU A 236 -9.77 32.18 0.36
C LEU A 236 -10.50 33.53 0.29
N MET A 237 -10.27 34.41 1.26
CA MET A 237 -10.88 35.75 1.33
C MET A 237 -10.71 36.52 0.00
N GLY A 238 -11.84 37.00 -0.54
CA GLY A 238 -11.88 37.79 -1.77
C GLY A 238 -11.72 36.99 -3.08
N LYS A 239 -11.43 35.68 -3.03
CA LYS A 239 -11.31 34.84 -4.23
C LYS A 239 -12.66 34.36 -4.74
N THR A 240 -12.80 34.23 -6.06
CA THR A 240 -13.95 33.55 -6.68
C THR A 240 -13.80 32.03 -6.62
N VAL A 241 -14.90 31.31 -6.88
CA VAL A 241 -14.91 29.83 -6.97
C VAL A 241 -13.91 29.35 -8.02
N GLU A 242 -13.85 30.04 -9.15
CA GLU A 242 -12.98 29.76 -10.28
C GLU A 242 -11.51 30.00 -9.94
N GLN A 243 -11.19 31.06 -9.18
CA GLN A 243 -9.84 31.34 -8.70
C GLN A 243 -9.33 30.26 -7.74
N VAL A 244 -10.15 29.83 -6.78
CA VAL A 244 -9.76 28.76 -5.83
C VAL A 244 -9.64 27.41 -6.54
N LEU A 245 -10.57 27.10 -7.46
CA LEU A 245 -10.47 25.90 -8.29
C LEU A 245 -9.22 25.92 -9.17
N TYR A 246 -8.87 27.07 -9.75
CA TYR A 246 -7.63 27.24 -10.50
C TYR A 246 -6.39 27.08 -9.61
N ASP A 247 -6.36 27.71 -8.43
CA ASP A 247 -5.25 27.62 -7.47
C ASP A 247 -4.95 26.19 -7.02
N VAL A 248 -5.97 25.34 -6.93
CA VAL A 248 -5.83 23.90 -6.67
C VAL A 248 -5.38 23.16 -7.93
N THR A 249 -6.10 23.33 -9.03
CA THR A 249 -5.90 22.54 -10.26
C THR A 249 -4.61 22.89 -11.02
N LYS A 250 -4.02 24.08 -10.83
CA LYS A 250 -2.69 24.44 -11.34
C LYS A 250 -1.54 23.66 -10.70
N THR A 251 -1.79 22.87 -9.66
CA THR A 251 -0.80 21.93 -9.08
C THR A 251 -0.92 20.53 -9.69
N TYR A 252 -1.90 20.30 -10.56
CA TYR A 252 -2.24 18.94 -10.98
C TYR A 252 -1.21 18.36 -11.94
N ARG A 253 -0.88 17.08 -11.72
CA ARG A 253 0.09 16.29 -12.48
C ARG A 253 -0.58 14.98 -12.90
N ILE A 254 -0.11 14.39 -13.98
CA ILE A 254 -0.56 13.09 -14.45
C ILE A 254 0.63 12.12 -14.47
N THR A 255 0.46 10.93 -13.90
CA THR A 255 1.45 9.85 -13.95
C THR A 255 0.82 8.62 -14.59
N TYR A 256 1.62 7.86 -15.34
CA TYR A 256 1.24 6.53 -15.79
C TYR A 256 1.57 5.52 -14.68
N ILE A 257 0.60 4.69 -14.31
CA ILE A 257 0.80 3.60 -13.35
C ILE A 257 0.20 2.30 -13.89
N THR A 258 0.78 1.16 -13.50
CA THR A 258 0.18 -0.15 -13.72
C THR A 258 -0.23 -0.76 -12.38
N SER A 259 -1.36 -1.45 -12.32
CA SER A 259 -1.89 -1.99 -11.06
C SER A 259 -2.72 -3.25 -11.30
N GLY A 260 -2.72 -4.16 -10.32
CA GLY A 260 -3.57 -5.35 -10.38
C GLY A 260 -5.06 -4.99 -10.27
N ASN A 261 -5.91 -5.75 -10.95
CA ASN A 261 -7.35 -5.79 -10.69
C ASN A 261 -7.73 -6.96 -9.77
N ALA A 262 -9.03 -7.11 -9.47
CA ALA A 262 -9.52 -8.19 -8.61
C ALA A 262 -9.23 -9.59 -9.19
N GLN A 263 -9.11 -9.70 -10.51
CA GLN A 263 -8.75 -10.90 -11.27
C GLN A 263 -7.22 -11.07 -11.42
N LYS A 264 -6.41 -10.27 -10.71
CA LYS A 264 -4.94 -10.23 -10.77
C LYS A 264 -4.35 -9.87 -12.14
N LYS A 265 -5.15 -9.40 -13.10
CA LYS A 265 -4.66 -8.86 -14.37
C LYS A 265 -4.07 -7.48 -14.12
N ILE A 266 -2.93 -7.19 -14.72
CA ILE A 266 -2.31 -5.87 -14.70
C ILE A 266 -3.10 -4.95 -15.64
N GLU A 267 -3.53 -3.81 -15.12
CA GLU A 267 -4.23 -2.75 -15.84
C GLU A 267 -3.43 -1.44 -15.73
N ALA A 268 -3.22 -0.78 -16.86
CA ALA A 268 -2.69 0.57 -16.92
C ALA A 268 -3.77 1.59 -16.53
N ARG A 269 -3.40 2.60 -15.75
CA ARG A 269 -4.25 3.70 -15.28
C ARG A 269 -3.44 5.01 -15.29
N TYR A 270 -4.11 6.13 -15.53
CA TYR A 270 -3.51 7.43 -15.23
C TYR A 270 -3.83 7.77 -13.78
N GLN A 271 -2.85 8.23 -13.01
CA GLN A 271 -3.09 8.78 -11.69
C GLN A 271 -2.93 10.30 -11.75
N ILE A 272 -3.97 11.02 -11.31
CA ILE A 272 -3.95 12.47 -11.20
C ILE A 272 -3.52 12.82 -9.78
N HIS A 273 -2.42 13.56 -9.68
CA HIS A 273 -1.92 14.11 -8.44
C HIS A 273 -2.19 15.61 -8.39
N GLY A 274 -2.18 16.20 -7.21
CA GLY A 274 -2.34 17.63 -6.99
C GLY A 274 -2.46 17.95 -5.51
N ARG A 275 -2.19 19.20 -5.14
CA ARG A 275 -2.39 19.70 -3.78
C ARG A 275 -3.87 19.64 -3.47
N GLN A 276 -4.22 19.09 -2.31
CA GLN A 276 -5.61 19.02 -1.90
C GLN A 276 -6.13 20.40 -1.44
N PRO A 277 -7.41 20.74 -1.67
CA PRO A 277 -8.00 21.99 -1.17
C PRO A 277 -8.10 22.03 0.36
N THR A 278 -8.02 20.88 1.03
CA THR A 278 -8.11 20.74 2.49
C THR A 278 -7.44 19.45 2.94
N ASP A 279 -7.06 19.42 4.21
CA ASP A 279 -6.71 18.25 5.00
C ASP A 279 -7.92 17.41 5.46
N ASN A 280 -9.12 18.00 5.58
CA ASN A 280 -10.31 17.38 6.16
C ASN A 280 -10.79 16.13 5.38
N PRO A 281 -10.75 14.92 5.96
CA PRO A 281 -11.09 13.68 5.26
C PRO A 281 -12.54 13.61 4.76
N LYS A 282 -13.50 14.18 5.51
CA LYS A 282 -14.93 14.17 5.18
C LYS A 282 -15.20 15.02 3.94
N GLU A 283 -14.55 16.19 3.85
CA GLU A 283 -14.67 17.06 2.69
C GLU A 283 -13.96 16.50 1.44
N LEU A 284 -12.78 15.92 1.60
CA LEU A 284 -12.07 15.21 0.51
C LEU A 284 -12.86 14.01 -0.01
N HIS A 285 -13.57 13.29 0.86
CA HIS A 285 -14.49 12.23 0.45
C HIS A 285 -15.61 12.79 -0.45
N PHE A 286 -16.29 13.88 -0.06
CA PHE A 286 -17.33 14.50 -0.89
C PHE A 286 -16.80 15.06 -2.22
N LEU A 287 -15.55 15.53 -2.25
CA LEU A 287 -14.89 15.92 -3.50
C LEU A 287 -14.67 14.68 -4.39
N ALA A 288 -14.10 13.60 -3.84
CA ALA A 288 -13.90 12.34 -4.56
C ALA A 288 -15.23 11.74 -5.08
N GLU A 289 -16.31 11.79 -4.31
CA GLU A 289 -17.66 11.40 -4.79
C GLU A 289 -18.19 12.25 -5.94
N SER A 290 -17.80 13.53 -5.99
CA SER A 290 -18.16 14.45 -7.07
C SER A 290 -17.35 14.14 -8.33
N LEU A 291 -16.04 13.89 -8.18
CA LEU A 291 -15.14 13.46 -9.25
C LEU A 291 -15.54 12.10 -9.83
N ARG A 292 -15.93 11.13 -8.98
CA ARG A 292 -16.38 9.77 -9.35
C ARG A 292 -17.58 9.73 -10.31
N LYS A 293 -18.28 10.85 -10.52
CA LYS A 293 -19.43 10.99 -11.44
C LYS A 293 -19.03 11.55 -12.81
N ILE A 294 -17.76 11.93 -13.00
CA ILE A 294 -17.25 12.56 -14.21
C ILE A 294 -16.71 11.51 -15.18
N VAL A 295 -16.99 11.71 -16.46
CA VAL A 295 -16.43 10.95 -17.58
C VAL A 295 -15.67 11.93 -18.46
N PHE A 296 -14.42 11.63 -18.75
CA PHE A 296 -13.53 12.46 -19.56
C PHE A 296 -13.42 11.85 -20.96
N ASN A 297 -13.53 12.67 -22.02
CA ASN A 297 -13.46 12.20 -23.41
C ASN A 297 -12.30 12.92 -24.10
N VAL A 298 -11.27 12.17 -24.50
CA VAL A 298 -10.05 12.64 -25.14
C VAL A 298 -10.04 12.12 -26.57
N GLY A 299 -10.55 12.93 -27.50
CA GLY A 299 -10.92 12.46 -28.84
C GLY A 299 -11.97 11.36 -28.75
N PHE A 300 -11.66 10.18 -29.30
CA PHE A 300 -12.50 8.98 -29.20
C PHE A 300 -12.24 8.13 -27.94
N SER A 301 -11.22 8.47 -27.14
CA SER A 301 -10.91 7.73 -25.91
C SER A 301 -11.77 8.25 -24.75
N GLN A 302 -12.36 7.32 -23.99
CA GLN A 302 -13.15 7.63 -22.81
C GLN A 302 -12.45 7.14 -21.55
N TYR A 303 -12.40 7.99 -20.53
CA TYR A 303 -11.86 7.68 -19.21
C TYR A 303 -12.90 7.91 -18.13
N SER A 304 -12.94 7.02 -17.15
CA SER A 304 -13.78 7.12 -15.95
C SER A 304 -12.90 7.11 -14.71
N VAL A 305 -13.36 7.74 -13.64
CA VAL A 305 -12.67 7.69 -12.34
C VAL A 305 -12.86 6.30 -11.72
N ASP A 306 -11.76 5.59 -11.54
CA ASP A 306 -11.72 4.35 -10.76
C ASP A 306 -11.99 4.69 -9.29
N LYS A 307 -12.88 3.91 -8.66
CA LYS A 307 -13.23 4.09 -7.24
C LYS A 307 -12.11 3.61 -6.31
N ARG A 308 -11.27 2.68 -6.78
CA ARG A 308 -10.22 2.05 -5.98
C ARG A 308 -9.13 3.07 -5.62
N ILE A 309 -8.78 3.11 -4.34
CA ILE A 309 -7.54 3.73 -3.88
C ILE A 309 -6.41 2.75 -4.23
N ILE A 310 -5.45 3.20 -5.02
CA ILE A 310 -4.28 2.40 -5.41
C ILE A 310 -3.15 2.81 -4.49
N LYS A 311 -2.59 1.83 -3.77
CA LYS A 311 -1.39 2.00 -2.95
C LYS A 311 -0.42 0.87 -3.25
N CYS A 312 0.86 1.14 -3.06
CA CYS A 312 1.87 0.11 -3.06
C CYS A 312 1.81 -0.67 -1.75
N VAL A 313 1.53 -1.98 -1.85
CA VAL A 313 1.44 -2.88 -0.68
C VAL A 313 2.78 -3.06 0.04
N TRP A 314 3.89 -2.66 -0.58
CA TRP A 314 5.23 -2.78 -0.01
C TRP A 314 5.64 -1.56 0.80
N CYS A 315 5.56 -0.36 0.23
CA CYS A 315 6.01 0.88 0.89
C CYS A 315 4.87 1.76 1.42
N GLY A 316 3.60 1.36 1.24
CA GLY A 316 2.42 2.13 1.65
C GLY A 316 2.09 3.36 0.80
N GLN A 317 3.02 3.86 -0.04
CA GLN A 317 2.80 5.05 -0.87
C GLN A 317 1.61 4.90 -1.82
N SER A 318 0.87 5.99 -2.02
CA SER A 318 -0.22 6.05 -2.99
C SER A 318 0.19 6.42 -4.42
N ASN A 319 1.43 6.86 -4.67
CA ASN A 319 1.90 7.37 -5.97
C ASN A 319 2.25 6.28 -7.02
N HIS A 320 2.23 5.01 -6.62
CA HIS A 320 2.53 3.87 -7.49
C HIS A 320 1.88 2.61 -6.95
N ALA A 321 1.84 1.52 -7.73
CA ALA A 321 1.32 0.24 -7.27
C ALA A 321 2.44 -0.78 -7.05
N ARG A 322 2.10 -1.91 -6.43
CA ARG A 322 3.02 -3.01 -6.07
C ARG A 322 4.08 -3.35 -7.14
N PHE A 323 3.66 -3.53 -8.39
CA PHE A 323 4.53 -4.03 -9.47
C PHE A 323 5.53 -2.98 -9.99
N THR A 324 5.32 -1.70 -9.63
CA THR A 324 6.18 -0.57 -9.99
C THR A 324 6.81 0.04 -8.74
N CYS A 325 7.04 -0.77 -7.71
CA CYS A 325 7.69 -0.34 -6.49
C CYS A 325 9.19 -0.11 -6.76
N PRO A 326 9.72 1.12 -6.62
CA PRO A 326 11.10 1.42 -7.00
C PRO A 326 12.11 0.85 -6.01
N TYR A 327 11.77 0.76 -4.71
CA TYR A 327 12.74 0.49 -3.64
C TYR A 327 13.61 -0.78 -3.82
N PRO A 328 13.06 -1.95 -4.21
CA PRO A 328 13.83 -3.18 -4.44
C PRO A 328 14.84 -3.10 -5.60
N GLN A 329 14.64 -2.16 -6.52
CA GLN A 329 15.49 -1.96 -7.70
C GLN A 329 16.65 -1.00 -7.42
N ILE A 330 16.71 -0.39 -6.24
CA ILE A 330 17.74 0.58 -5.86
C ILE A 330 19.03 -0.17 -5.51
N PRO A 331 20.18 0.17 -6.13
CA PRO A 331 21.46 -0.42 -5.78
C PRO A 331 21.78 -0.24 -4.29
N GLY A 332 22.11 -1.34 -3.62
CA GLY A 332 22.40 -1.33 -2.18
C GLY A 332 21.17 -1.19 -1.28
N PHE A 333 19.94 -1.39 -1.78
CA PHE A 333 18.77 -1.60 -0.93
C PHE A 333 18.93 -2.90 -0.13
N LEU A 334 18.73 -2.83 1.18
CA LEU A 334 18.98 -3.95 2.12
C LEU A 334 17.69 -4.56 2.69
N GLY A 335 16.55 -4.29 2.05
CA GLY A 335 15.29 -4.97 2.35
C GLY A 335 15.11 -6.25 1.51
N MET A 336 13.91 -6.82 1.58
CA MET A 336 13.54 -7.99 0.76
C MET A 336 13.77 -7.73 -0.74
N ASN A 337 14.49 -8.65 -1.39
CA ASN A 337 14.68 -8.64 -2.85
C ASN A 337 13.41 -9.12 -3.60
N ASP A 338 13.42 -9.05 -4.93
CA ASP A 338 12.26 -9.43 -5.77
C ASP A 338 11.76 -10.86 -5.55
N ASP A 339 12.65 -11.83 -5.33
CA ASP A 339 12.28 -13.22 -5.08
C ASP A 339 11.72 -13.43 -3.66
N GLU A 340 12.27 -12.74 -2.66
CA GLU A 340 11.78 -12.74 -1.29
C GLU A 340 10.41 -12.08 -1.18
N MET A 341 10.25 -10.90 -1.78
CA MET A 341 8.95 -10.23 -1.93
C MET A 341 7.93 -11.10 -2.66
N LYS A 342 8.35 -11.85 -3.69
CA LYS A 342 7.44 -12.76 -4.41
C LYS A 342 6.97 -13.89 -3.50
N LYS A 343 7.88 -14.55 -2.77
CA LYS A 343 7.55 -15.61 -1.79
C LYS A 343 6.64 -15.08 -0.68
N PHE A 344 7.03 -13.98 -0.04
CA PHE A 344 6.27 -13.32 1.02
C PHE A 344 4.86 -12.93 0.56
N PHE A 345 4.72 -12.42 -0.66
CA PHE A 345 3.41 -12.10 -1.23
C PHE A 345 2.58 -13.35 -1.54
N ASP A 346 3.16 -14.40 -2.09
CA ASP A 346 2.44 -15.64 -2.38
C ASP A 346 1.96 -16.31 -1.07
N GLU A 347 2.71 -16.19 0.02
CA GLU A 347 2.28 -16.58 1.37
C GLU A 347 1.18 -15.68 1.93
N ALA A 348 1.35 -14.35 1.88
CA ALA A 348 0.35 -13.38 2.32
C ALA A 348 -0.98 -13.51 1.55
N MET A 349 -0.95 -13.80 0.25
CA MET A 349 -2.14 -14.07 -0.56
C MET A 349 -2.87 -15.35 -0.14
N ARG A 350 -2.14 -16.40 0.26
CA ARG A 350 -2.75 -17.62 0.82
C ARG A 350 -3.39 -17.33 2.17
N TRP A 351 -2.78 -16.47 2.98
CA TRP A 351 -3.33 -16.00 4.26
C TRP A 351 -4.63 -15.20 4.06
N ASP A 352 -4.65 -14.20 3.17
CA ASP A 352 -5.86 -13.43 2.83
C ASP A 352 -7.00 -14.35 2.33
N GLN A 353 -6.69 -15.34 1.49
CA GLN A 353 -7.66 -16.35 1.02
C GLN A 353 -8.20 -17.23 2.16
N SER A 354 -7.34 -17.64 3.08
CA SER A 354 -7.74 -18.42 4.27
C SER A 354 -8.66 -17.59 5.18
N ALA A 355 -8.29 -16.34 5.48
CA ALA A 355 -9.06 -15.42 6.29
C ALA A 355 -10.44 -15.11 5.67
N ALA A 356 -10.50 -14.91 4.35
CA ALA A 356 -11.77 -14.74 3.63
C ALA A 356 -12.67 -15.98 3.73
N SER A 357 -12.11 -17.19 3.54
CA SER A 357 -12.85 -18.45 3.68
C SER A 357 -13.35 -18.67 5.12
N GLN A 358 -12.56 -18.29 6.14
CA GLN A 358 -12.99 -18.33 7.53
C GLN A 358 -14.14 -17.36 7.81
N LYS A 359 -14.06 -16.11 7.34
CA LYS A 359 -15.16 -15.13 7.45
C LYS A 359 -16.44 -15.59 6.78
N GLU A 360 -16.34 -16.22 5.60
CA GLU A 360 -17.49 -16.78 4.89
C GLU A 360 -18.13 -17.94 5.68
N LYS A 361 -17.32 -18.85 6.23
CA LYS A 361 -17.79 -19.94 7.12
C LYS A 361 -18.44 -19.40 8.38
N GLU A 362 -17.87 -18.38 9.01
CA GLU A 362 -18.45 -17.74 10.20
C GLU A 362 -19.78 -17.04 9.88
N LYS A 363 -19.86 -16.32 8.76
CA LYS A 363 -21.11 -15.71 8.28
C LYS A 363 -22.17 -16.76 7.99
N ALA A 364 -21.79 -17.88 7.36
CA ALA A 364 -22.68 -19.01 7.09
C ALA A 364 -23.09 -19.77 8.36
N ARG A 365 -22.27 -19.75 9.43
CA ARG A 365 -22.62 -20.28 10.76
C ARG A 365 -23.65 -19.38 11.44
N LYS A 366 -23.38 -18.08 11.53
CA LYS A 366 -24.29 -17.09 12.12
C LYS A 366 -25.64 -17.05 11.40
N ALA A 367 -25.64 -17.13 10.06
CA ALA A 367 -26.87 -17.22 9.26
C ALA A 367 -27.71 -18.48 9.52
N ARG A 368 -27.11 -19.57 10.03
CA ARG A 368 -27.80 -20.80 10.44
C ARG A 368 -28.29 -20.78 11.89
N GLY A 369 -28.00 -19.74 12.66
CA GLY A 369 -28.28 -19.71 14.09
C GLY A 369 -27.48 -20.74 14.90
N GLU A 370 -26.44 -21.35 14.29
CA GLU A 370 -25.47 -22.16 15.02
C GLU A 370 -24.80 -21.26 16.06
N LYS A 371 -25.06 -21.52 17.35
CA LYS A 371 -24.37 -20.84 18.44
C LYS A 371 -22.87 -20.97 18.23
N ASP A 372 -22.13 -19.91 18.53
CA ASP A 372 -20.68 -20.01 18.55
C ASP A 372 -20.30 -21.18 19.48
N PRO A 373 -19.39 -22.08 19.04
CA PRO A 373 -18.89 -23.11 19.93
C PRO A 373 -18.38 -22.38 21.17
N LEU A 374 -18.79 -22.87 22.35
CA LEU A 374 -18.27 -22.35 23.60
C LEU A 374 -16.74 -22.29 23.47
N PRO A 375 -16.09 -21.20 23.92
CA PRO A 375 -14.63 -21.16 23.93
C PRO A 375 -14.15 -22.47 24.55
N ASP A 376 -13.15 -23.10 23.92
CA ASP A 376 -12.67 -24.40 24.37
C ASP A 376 -11.91 -24.16 25.68
N ASP A 377 -12.69 -24.18 26.77
CA ASP A 377 -12.25 -23.89 28.13
C ASP A 377 -11.21 -24.95 28.48
N GLY A 378 -9.92 -24.60 28.29
CA GLY A 378 -8.76 -25.48 28.41
C GLY A 378 -8.50 -26.08 29.81
N PHE A 379 -9.52 -26.13 30.67
CA PHE A 379 -9.60 -26.97 31.85
C PHE A 379 -9.67 -28.45 31.46
N SER A 380 -8.53 -28.97 31.01
CA SER A 380 -8.19 -30.39 31.16
C SER A 380 -8.20 -30.74 32.66
N LEU A 381 -9.38 -31.11 33.16
CA LEU A 381 -9.58 -31.54 34.53
C LEU A 381 -8.77 -32.82 34.78
N VAL A 382 -7.65 -32.68 35.48
CA VAL A 382 -6.84 -33.78 36.02
C VAL A 382 -7.71 -34.56 37.01
N ARG A 383 -8.50 -35.52 36.51
CA ARG A 383 -9.28 -36.44 37.34
C ARG A 383 -8.40 -37.57 37.84
N GLY A 384 -7.67 -37.27 38.92
CA GLY A 384 -7.30 -38.29 39.88
C GLY A 384 -8.55 -38.90 40.53
N THR A 385 -8.63 -40.22 40.52
CA THR A 385 -9.25 -41.09 41.54
C THR A 385 -10.54 -40.60 42.24
N SER A 386 -11.68 -41.27 41.99
CA SER A 386 -12.20 -42.28 42.94
C SER A 386 -13.59 -42.84 42.59
N PHE A 387 -13.78 -44.09 43.01
CA PHE A 387 -15.00 -44.89 43.15
C PHE A 387 -16.37 -44.17 43.10
N ARG A 388 -17.27 -44.69 42.26
CA ARG A 388 -18.36 -45.58 42.75
C ARG A 388 -18.95 -46.44 41.64
N ALA A 389 -19.22 -47.70 41.96
CA ALA A 389 -19.83 -48.66 41.05
C ALA A 389 -21.35 -48.50 41.00
N ASN A 390 -21.96 -48.92 39.89
CA ASN A 390 -23.12 -49.81 39.99
C ASN A 390 -23.22 -50.71 38.75
N PHE A 391 -23.50 -51.99 39.00
CA PHE A 391 -23.64 -53.04 37.99
C PHE A 391 -24.92 -52.84 37.16
N ARG A 392 -24.85 -53.17 35.86
CA ARG A 392 -25.73 -54.22 35.32
C ARG A 392 -25.13 -54.93 34.11
N THR A 393 -25.26 -56.24 34.15
CA THR A 393 -24.69 -57.24 33.24
C THR A 393 -25.52 -57.40 31.96
N ASN A 394 -24.88 -57.73 30.83
CA ASN A 394 -25.21 -58.99 30.14
C ASN A 394 -24.10 -59.51 29.22
N PHE A 395 -24.15 -60.82 28.98
CA PHE A 395 -23.08 -61.65 28.41
C PHE A 395 -23.13 -61.78 26.87
N GLY A 396 -21.99 -62.04 26.22
CA GLY A 396 -21.91 -62.33 24.78
C GLY A 396 -20.52 -62.73 24.27
N ARG A 397 -20.12 -63.97 24.58
CA ARG A 397 -18.87 -64.70 24.25
C ARG A 397 -18.39 -64.63 22.78
N GLY A 398 -17.08 -64.76 22.53
CA GLY A 398 -16.49 -65.01 21.19
C GLY A 398 -14.96 -65.21 21.19
N ASN A 399 -14.45 -66.30 20.58
CA ASN A 399 -13.15 -66.91 20.88
C ASN A 399 -12.37 -67.39 19.62
N THR A 400 -11.02 -67.42 19.51
CA THR A 400 -9.96 -66.74 20.30
C THR A 400 -8.71 -66.30 19.44
N PRO A 401 -7.57 -67.05 19.22
CA PRO A 401 -6.28 -66.35 18.99
C PRO A 401 -5.30 -66.89 17.88
N ARG A 402 -4.11 -66.24 17.78
CA ARG A 402 -2.76 -66.68 17.29
C ARG A 402 -2.21 -66.16 15.95
N GLY A 403 -0.88 -65.96 15.94
CA GLY A 403 0.02 -65.79 14.77
C GLY A 403 0.73 -64.43 14.74
N LEU A 404 1.93 -64.18 15.31
CA LEU A 404 3.27 -64.79 15.21
C LEU A 404 3.92 -64.80 13.80
N ARG A 405 4.88 -63.87 13.59
CA ARG A 405 6.04 -63.78 12.63
C ARG A 405 6.27 -62.27 12.32
N GLY A 406 7.48 -61.72 12.15
CA GLY A 406 8.83 -62.22 12.35
C GLY A 406 9.88 -61.23 11.78
N SER A 407 10.80 -60.76 12.63
CA SER A 407 12.27 -60.60 12.43
C SER A 407 12.91 -60.06 11.12
N ASN A 408 14.02 -59.30 11.31
CA ASN A 408 15.15 -59.02 10.38
C ASN A 408 14.91 -57.93 9.30
N ASN A 409 15.91 -57.16 8.81
CA ASN A 409 17.31 -56.93 9.22
C ASN A 409 17.91 -55.63 8.64
N TYR A 410 18.79 -54.97 9.41
CA TYR A 410 20.14 -54.43 9.10
C TYR A 410 20.55 -53.74 7.76
N ARG A 411 21.54 -52.83 7.93
CA ARG A 411 22.40 -52.06 6.97
C ARG A 411 21.84 -50.68 6.53
N GLY A 412 22.62 -49.60 6.43
CA GLY A 412 24.03 -49.35 6.85
C GLY A 412 24.95 -48.83 5.74
N ASN A 413 25.73 -47.77 6.07
CA ASN A 413 26.83 -47.11 5.32
C ASN A 413 26.45 -46.17 4.16
N TYR A 414 27.27 -45.21 3.68
CA TYR A 414 28.29 -44.26 4.19
C TYR A 414 29.14 -43.81 2.97
N ARG A 415 29.57 -42.54 2.93
CA ARG A 415 30.54 -41.92 1.96
C ARG A 415 30.07 -41.86 0.48
N GLY A 416 30.49 -40.90 -0.35
CA GLY A 416 31.39 -39.75 -0.17
C GLY A 416 32.35 -39.60 -1.37
N GLY A 417 32.59 -38.39 -1.88
CA GLY A 417 33.50 -38.15 -3.02
C GLY A 417 33.64 -36.67 -3.42
N TYR A 418 34.84 -36.27 -3.82
CA TYR A 418 35.29 -34.89 -4.11
C TYR A 418 35.77 -34.71 -5.57
N HIS A 419 36.08 -33.46 -5.95
CA HIS A 419 36.66 -33.00 -7.25
C HIS A 419 35.72 -33.10 -8.45
N GLY A 420 35.81 -32.29 -9.51
CA GLY A 420 36.63 -31.12 -9.92
C GLY A 420 36.11 -30.73 -11.33
N GLY A 421 36.28 -29.57 -11.96
CA GLY A 421 37.31 -28.54 -11.93
C GLY A 421 37.50 -28.07 -13.39
N ASN A 422 37.36 -26.76 -13.63
CA ASN A 422 37.85 -25.98 -14.78
C ASN A 422 37.25 -26.06 -16.22
N ASP A 423 37.03 -24.84 -16.74
CA ASP A 423 37.40 -24.26 -18.04
C ASP A 423 36.56 -24.39 -19.34
N ASN A 424 36.04 -23.21 -19.73
CA ASN A 424 36.13 -22.53 -21.03
C ASN A 424 35.85 -23.29 -22.34
N SER A 425 34.92 -22.74 -23.14
CA SER A 425 35.28 -22.21 -24.47
C SER A 425 34.21 -21.29 -25.10
N PHE A 426 34.70 -20.24 -25.77
CA PHE A 426 33.95 -19.33 -26.63
C PHE A 426 33.81 -19.91 -28.05
N ARG A 427 32.62 -19.78 -28.67
CA ARG A 427 32.27 -19.69 -30.12
C ARG A 427 30.76 -19.97 -30.27
N GLY A 428 29.99 -19.39 -31.19
CA GLY A 428 30.26 -18.37 -32.21
C GLY A 428 29.30 -18.53 -33.40
N GLY A 429 28.82 -17.41 -33.97
CA GLY A 429 27.95 -17.39 -35.17
C GLY A 429 26.44 -17.47 -34.90
N GLY A 430 25.56 -16.90 -35.73
CA GLY A 430 25.82 -16.10 -36.93
C GLY A 430 24.55 -15.46 -37.51
N TYR A 431 24.72 -14.39 -38.31
CA TYR A 431 23.64 -13.66 -39.00
C TYR A 431 23.29 -14.29 -40.37
N ARG A 432 22.00 -14.20 -40.74
CA ARG A 432 21.33 -14.23 -42.07
C ARG A 432 20.00 -15.00 -41.92
N GLY A 433 18.87 -14.62 -42.53
CA GLY A 433 18.56 -13.50 -43.42
C GLY A 433 17.39 -13.88 -44.35
N TYR A 434 16.68 -12.88 -44.91
CA TYR A 434 15.62 -13.03 -45.94
C TYR A 434 14.30 -13.72 -45.48
N SER A 435 13.12 -13.47 -46.09
CA SER A 435 12.59 -12.31 -46.83
C SER A 435 11.10 -12.51 -47.16
N ARG A 436 10.34 -11.40 -47.32
CA ARG A 436 9.13 -11.22 -48.17
C ARG A 436 8.07 -12.34 -48.29
N GLY A 437 6.83 -11.97 -47.99
CA GLY A 437 5.62 -12.59 -48.54
C GLY A 437 4.45 -11.61 -48.51
N GLU A 438 4.05 -11.08 -49.67
CA GLU A 438 2.93 -10.13 -49.82
C GLU A 438 1.61 -10.83 -50.21
N TYR A 439 0.53 -10.03 -50.15
CA TYR A 439 -0.69 -10.06 -50.99
C TYR A 439 -1.95 -10.86 -50.61
N ARG A 440 -3.05 -10.08 -50.58
CA ARG A 440 -4.48 -10.39 -50.83
C ARG A 440 -5.18 -11.25 -49.77
N GLY A 441 -6.45 -11.01 -49.42
CA GLY A 441 -7.41 -9.99 -49.88
C GLY A 441 -8.84 -10.55 -49.93
N SER A 442 -9.87 -9.69 -49.81
CA SER A 442 -11.32 -10.04 -49.91
C SER A 442 -11.88 -10.88 -48.73
N SER A 443 -13.16 -10.83 -48.36
CA SER A 443 -14.29 -9.94 -48.74
C SER A 443 -15.46 -10.05 -47.74
N CYS A 444 -16.39 -9.10 -47.86
CA CYS A 444 -17.65 -8.93 -47.12
C CYS A 444 -18.54 -10.18 -46.95
N GLY A 445 -19.31 -10.23 -45.86
CA GLY A 445 -20.46 -11.16 -45.68
C GLY A 445 -21.20 -10.91 -44.35
N PRO A 446 -22.52 -10.60 -44.34
CA PRO A 446 -23.23 -10.21 -43.12
C PRO A 446 -24.04 -11.36 -42.49
N HIS A 447 -24.20 -11.35 -41.16
CA HIS A 447 -25.25 -12.14 -40.50
C HIS A 447 -26.00 -11.34 -39.43
N ARG A 448 -27.34 -11.44 -39.50
CA ARG A 448 -28.28 -10.93 -38.49
C ARG A 448 -28.55 -12.00 -37.43
N GLY A 449 -28.81 -11.55 -36.20
CA GLY A 449 -29.30 -12.34 -35.07
C GLY A 449 -28.85 -11.67 -33.76
N GLY A 450 -29.70 -11.18 -32.87
CA GLY A 450 -31.12 -11.46 -32.67
C GLY A 450 -31.31 -12.30 -31.41
N GLY A 451 -31.02 -11.74 -30.24
CA GLY A 451 -31.06 -12.47 -28.97
C GLY A 451 -31.18 -11.54 -27.76
N TYR A 452 -32.40 -11.40 -27.24
CA TYR A 452 -32.65 -10.74 -25.95
C TYR A 452 -32.09 -11.61 -24.82
N SER A 453 -31.15 -11.10 -24.03
CA SER A 453 -30.66 -11.74 -22.81
C SER A 453 -31.03 -10.92 -21.58
N ARG A 454 -31.69 -11.57 -20.61
CA ARG A 454 -32.14 -10.94 -19.36
C ARG A 454 -30.96 -10.42 -18.55
N GLY A 455 -31.04 -9.17 -18.12
CA GLY A 455 -30.07 -8.57 -17.20
C GLY A 455 -30.15 -9.18 -15.80
N GLY A 456 -29.39 -10.25 -15.57
CA GLY A 456 -29.11 -10.73 -14.21
C GLY A 456 -28.22 -9.73 -13.49
N ARG A 457 -28.73 -9.06 -12.44
CA ARG A 457 -27.91 -8.28 -11.51
C ARG A 457 -26.96 -9.23 -10.77
N GLN A 458 -25.73 -9.38 -11.26
CA GLN A 458 -24.64 -9.88 -10.44
C GLN A 458 -24.32 -8.83 -9.37
N SER A 459 -24.65 -9.12 -8.12
CA SER A 459 -24.18 -8.36 -6.97
C SER A 459 -22.67 -8.59 -6.81
N ASN A 460 -21.89 -7.67 -7.36
CA ASN A 460 -20.44 -7.65 -7.18
C ASN A 460 -20.15 -7.50 -5.67
N PRO A 461 -19.32 -8.37 -5.04
CA PRO A 461 -18.97 -8.19 -3.63
C PRO A 461 -18.25 -6.85 -3.47
N GLN A 462 -18.85 -5.98 -2.66
CA GLN A 462 -18.27 -4.68 -2.36
C GLN A 462 -16.95 -4.91 -1.62
N TYR A 463 -15.86 -4.35 -2.16
CA TYR A 463 -14.90 -3.73 -1.27
C TYR A 463 -15.67 -2.61 -0.57
N GLU A 464 -15.82 -2.73 0.75
CA GLU A 464 -16.30 -1.62 1.56
C GLU A 464 -15.28 -0.50 1.40
N ASP A 465 -15.72 0.58 0.76
CA ASP A 465 -15.00 1.86 0.73
C ASP A 465 -14.93 2.34 2.18
N TYR A 466 -13.89 1.94 2.92
CA TYR A 466 -13.67 2.35 4.32
C TYR A 466 -13.28 3.82 4.40
N TYR A 467 -14.28 4.69 4.23
CA TYR A 467 -14.21 6.05 4.69
C TYR A 467 -14.47 6.04 6.19
N PHE A 468 -13.46 6.45 6.95
CA PHE A 468 -13.56 6.62 8.39
C PHE A 468 -14.61 7.69 8.71
N VAL A 469 -15.77 7.26 9.19
CA VAL A 469 -16.69 8.13 9.90
C VAL A 469 -16.16 8.27 11.32
N GLU A 470 -15.23 9.21 11.52
CA GLU A 470 -14.91 9.67 12.87
C GLU A 470 -16.18 10.34 13.44
N GLY A 471 -16.72 9.74 14.51
CA GLY A 471 -17.75 10.34 15.33
C GLY A 471 -17.10 11.37 16.23
N ASP A 472 -17.07 12.61 15.77
CA ASP A 472 -16.51 13.73 16.53
C ASP A 472 -17.58 14.26 17.48
N GLU A 473 -17.42 13.98 18.77
CA GLU A 473 -17.91 14.88 19.82
C GLU A 473 -16.82 15.95 20.05
N TYR A 474 -16.90 17.08 19.34
CA TYR A 474 -16.40 18.41 19.75
C TYR A 474 -17.07 19.51 18.92
#